data_AF-A0A4R2NR70-F1
#
_entry.id   AF-A0A4R2NR70-F1
#
_cell.length_a   1.000
_cell.length_b   1.000
_cell.length_c   1.000
_cell.angle_alpha   90.00
_cell.angle_beta   90.00
_cell.angle_gamma   90.00
#
_symmetry.space_group_name_H-M   'P 1'
#
loop_
_entity.id
_entity.type
_entity.pdbx_description
1 polymer ?
#
loop_
_entity_poly.entity_id
_entity_poly.type
_entity_poly.pdbx_seq_one_letter_code
_entity_poly.pdbx_strand_id
1 'polypeptide(L)'
;MQGTKTLAGYDMVLALSQNTINYQFSQLHKRNIIHKKWGVLGGKTDDNKNFHITDQDANFKQKINAWIAIQKDIEKARKDNNWTEIGNLMSKVKSDNLNFRFGWEAVLLAPEVSFIKDNTKEVFLELQFKSGKLYFREEETKAVSVFDLKDVLYAFKVPIGQLKISKENMILDAGESAKKIIRESGLSDEDFTIQSLFLQFENANISSFDRSKSKLPTGSDEAFQNAIENYFNMTIAGSDNPYVLGYGIQRKKIKATEKAMFQPTSLAFSTSYSIKNKQPGVFSALNFLMMLNDTKPPSSTTAGILPQSLIELGKDISSSTDGVFSIQQSHFNTYLNSLDAYVQSTFTNLEGVTLVHGFENGVMKLEKKDKHIDDTIDTLYTITKEYVKNTDDNSGIKVRYKIEIHITVVVKAWFVKVGEITLSTNGQYTKGDVKSKGSVGYLDFTIKSGKTGRFDLMHELTKPSIAYDENPNYFEGGFWKVFSHILLLIFAWVLAIIDAIVTQIAVDLGKDSASSSSALIDTLNDIDVLNQTNKVILPLGRVYAFKNLRMDAEHDIVAYDIAYAPVIEKQ
;
A
#
# COMPACT_ATOMS: atom_id res chain seq x y z
N MET A 1 -11.68 1.40 20.44
CA MET A 1 -10.70 1.82 19.42
C MET A 1 -11.45 1.96 18.11
N GLN A 2 -11.49 3.17 17.56
CA GLN A 2 -12.28 3.51 16.37
C GLN A 2 -11.58 2.98 15.11
N GLY A 3 -10.25 2.86 15.12
CA GLY A 3 -9.45 2.34 14.01
C GLY A 3 -9.74 0.87 13.70
N THR A 4 -9.98 0.04 14.73
CA THR A 4 -10.41 -1.35 14.56
C THR A 4 -11.76 -1.44 13.83
N LYS A 5 -12.66 -0.47 14.04
CA LYS A 5 -13.94 -0.43 13.31
C LYS A 5 -13.75 0.09 11.88
N THR A 6 -12.96 1.15 11.70
CA THR A 6 -12.63 1.74 10.39
C THR A 6 -12.03 0.71 9.44
N LEU A 7 -11.10 -0.11 9.92
CA LEU A 7 -10.39 -1.13 9.13
C LEU A 7 -11.03 -2.52 9.24
N ALA A 8 -12.30 -2.60 9.67
CA ALA A 8 -13.08 -3.85 9.74
C ALA A 8 -12.39 -5.01 10.48
N GLY A 9 -11.67 -4.68 11.56
CA GLY A 9 -10.94 -5.62 12.41
C GLY A 9 -9.50 -5.93 11.96
N TYR A 10 -9.02 -5.33 10.87
CA TYR A 10 -7.66 -5.53 10.35
C TYR A 10 -6.70 -4.42 10.77
N ASP A 11 -5.41 -4.74 10.78
CA ASP A 11 -4.34 -3.82 11.20
C ASP A 11 -3.98 -2.82 10.10
N MET A 12 -4.00 -3.29 8.85
CA MET A 12 -3.71 -2.50 7.66
C MET A 12 -4.69 -2.84 6.54
N VAL A 13 -4.99 -1.86 5.71
CA VAL A 13 -5.78 -2.04 4.49
C VAL A 13 -5.14 -1.26 3.36
N LEU A 14 -4.97 -1.91 2.21
CA LEU A 14 -4.72 -1.26 0.94
C LEU A 14 -6.00 -1.31 0.10
N ALA A 15 -6.61 -0.15 -0.13
CA ALA A 15 -7.77 0.00 -0.99
C ALA A 15 -7.32 0.50 -2.38
N LEU A 16 -7.68 -0.21 -3.44
CA LEU A 16 -7.44 0.17 -4.82
C LEU A 16 -8.76 0.54 -5.50
N SER A 17 -8.79 1.66 -6.20
CA SER A 17 -10.02 2.14 -6.85
C SER A 17 -10.49 1.17 -7.94
N GLN A 18 -11.81 1.13 -8.18
CA GLN A 18 -12.39 0.36 -9.29
C GLN A 18 -11.77 0.77 -10.64
N ASN A 19 -11.51 2.07 -10.83
CA ASN A 19 -10.87 2.59 -12.03
C ASN A 19 -9.46 2.02 -12.22
N THR A 20 -8.69 1.87 -11.13
CA THR A 20 -7.36 1.25 -11.17
C THR A 20 -7.45 -0.20 -11.64
N ILE A 21 -8.43 -0.96 -11.12
CA ILE A 21 -8.65 -2.36 -11.52
C ILE A 21 -9.06 -2.45 -13.00
N ASN A 22 -10.01 -1.64 -13.44
CA ASN A 22 -10.46 -1.62 -14.85
C ASN A 22 -9.35 -1.16 -15.79
N TYR A 23 -8.52 -0.22 -15.34
CA TYR A 23 -7.32 0.15 -16.06
C TYR A 23 -6.38 -1.06 -16.20
N GLN A 24 -6.15 -1.88 -15.16
CA GLN A 24 -5.33 -3.11 -15.29
C GLN A 24 -5.95 -4.09 -16.30
N PHE A 25 -7.27 -4.29 -16.28
CA PHE A 25 -7.95 -5.14 -17.26
C PHE A 25 -7.78 -4.63 -18.69
N SER A 26 -7.85 -3.32 -18.89
CA SER A 26 -7.58 -2.69 -20.19
C SER A 26 -6.14 -2.96 -20.67
N GLN A 27 -5.18 -3.00 -19.75
CA GLN A 27 -3.78 -3.24 -20.03
C GLN A 27 -3.48 -4.72 -20.33
N LEU A 28 -4.11 -5.65 -19.59
CA LEU A 28 -4.07 -7.09 -19.87
C LEU A 28 -4.71 -7.40 -21.24
N HIS A 29 -5.83 -6.75 -21.53
CA HIS A 29 -6.50 -6.85 -22.83
C HIS A 29 -5.63 -6.30 -23.96
N LYS A 30 -5.04 -5.10 -23.82
CA LYS A 30 -4.14 -4.51 -24.84
C LYS A 30 -2.97 -5.44 -25.20
N ARG A 31 -2.43 -6.15 -24.21
CA ARG A 31 -1.32 -7.13 -24.34
C ARG A 31 -1.75 -8.51 -24.85
N ASN A 32 -3.03 -8.73 -25.14
CA ASN A 32 -3.60 -10.03 -25.51
C ASN A 32 -3.47 -11.12 -24.42
N ILE A 33 -3.24 -10.75 -23.15
CA ILE A 33 -3.30 -11.69 -22.02
C ILE A 33 -4.75 -12.09 -21.77
N ILE A 34 -5.65 -11.10 -21.76
CA ILE A 34 -7.08 -11.33 -21.95
C ILE A 34 -7.34 -11.28 -23.46
N HIS A 35 -7.96 -12.33 -24.00
CA HIS A 35 -8.21 -12.45 -25.43
C HIS A 35 -9.16 -11.36 -25.94
N LYS A 36 -8.73 -10.64 -26.99
CA LYS A 36 -9.54 -9.61 -27.67
C LYS A 36 -10.58 -10.20 -28.63
N LYS A 37 -10.38 -11.46 -29.02
CA LYS A 37 -11.22 -12.17 -29.97
C LYS A 37 -11.68 -13.46 -29.36
N TRP A 38 -12.96 -13.73 -29.49
CA TRP A 38 -13.53 -15.04 -29.21
C TRP A 38 -13.80 -15.71 -30.54
N GLY A 39 -12.97 -16.70 -30.84
CA GLY A 39 -13.13 -17.58 -31.99
C GLY A 39 -13.18 -19.01 -31.48
N VAL A 40 -14.37 -19.52 -31.17
CA VAL A 40 -14.54 -20.85 -30.57
C VAL A 40 -15.77 -21.52 -31.15
N LEU A 41 -15.65 -22.80 -31.54
CA LEU A 41 -16.80 -23.66 -31.82
C LEU A 41 -16.80 -24.77 -30.77
N GLY A 42 -17.88 -24.84 -29.99
CA GLY A 42 -18.01 -25.79 -28.89
C GLY A 42 -19.12 -26.80 -29.17
N GLY A 43 -18.84 -28.07 -28.88
CA GLY A 43 -19.74 -29.18 -29.15
C GLY A 43 -19.53 -30.37 -28.23
N LYS A 44 -20.19 -31.47 -28.57
CA LYS A 44 -20.05 -32.75 -27.87
C LYS A 44 -19.74 -33.88 -28.82
N THR A 45 -18.83 -34.75 -28.41
CA THR A 45 -18.54 -36.01 -29.10
C THR A 45 -19.67 -37.02 -28.85
N ASP A 46 -19.64 -38.15 -29.55
CA ASP A 46 -20.64 -39.22 -29.39
C ASP A 46 -20.65 -39.85 -27.99
N ASP A 47 -19.49 -39.86 -27.31
CA ASP A 47 -19.37 -40.27 -25.91
C ASP A 47 -19.71 -39.14 -24.92
N ASN A 48 -20.40 -38.09 -25.41
CA ASN A 48 -20.89 -36.95 -24.63
C ASN A 48 -19.78 -36.14 -23.94
N LYS A 49 -18.54 -36.21 -24.45
CA LYS A 49 -17.43 -35.37 -23.98
C LYS A 49 -17.45 -34.03 -24.68
N ASN A 50 -17.14 -32.98 -23.93
CA ASN A 50 -16.98 -31.64 -24.46
C ASN A 50 -15.76 -31.58 -25.39
N PHE A 51 -15.94 -31.02 -26.58
CA PHE A 51 -14.83 -30.69 -27.48
C PHE A 51 -15.01 -29.28 -28.03
N HIS A 52 -13.89 -28.63 -28.36
CA HIS A 52 -13.93 -27.34 -29.01
C HIS A 52 -12.79 -27.18 -30.02
N ILE A 53 -12.97 -26.28 -30.98
CA ILE A 53 -11.90 -25.76 -31.84
C ILE A 53 -11.87 -24.25 -31.73
N THR A 54 -10.70 -23.65 -31.95
CA THR A 54 -10.50 -22.20 -31.82
C THR A 54 -10.21 -21.55 -33.18
N ASP A 55 -10.19 -20.22 -33.25
CA ASP A 55 -9.81 -19.47 -34.46
C ASP A 55 -8.34 -19.61 -34.87
N GLN A 56 -7.53 -20.28 -34.04
CA GLN A 56 -6.17 -20.69 -34.40
C GLN A 56 -6.17 -21.92 -35.32
N ASP A 57 -7.27 -22.68 -35.39
CA ASP A 57 -7.43 -23.75 -36.36
C ASP A 57 -7.62 -23.17 -37.77
N ALA A 58 -6.75 -23.57 -38.71
CA ALA A 58 -6.81 -23.11 -40.10
C ALA A 58 -8.17 -23.37 -40.77
N ASN A 59 -8.89 -24.40 -40.32
CA ASN A 59 -10.19 -24.78 -40.86
C ASN A 59 -11.36 -24.19 -40.08
N PHE A 60 -11.14 -23.33 -39.07
CA PHE A 60 -12.21 -22.76 -38.23
C PHE A 60 -13.35 -22.15 -39.06
N LYS A 61 -12.98 -21.30 -40.04
CA LYS A 61 -13.92 -20.65 -40.97
C LYS A 61 -14.63 -21.62 -41.91
N GLN A 62 -13.95 -22.69 -42.31
CA GLN A 62 -14.57 -23.71 -43.13
C GLN A 62 -15.57 -24.54 -42.30
N LYS A 63 -15.20 -24.91 -41.07
CA LYS A 63 -16.03 -25.68 -40.14
C LYS A 63 -17.31 -24.95 -39.76
N ILE A 64 -17.24 -23.65 -39.47
CA ILE A 64 -18.43 -22.87 -39.13
C ILE A 64 -19.43 -22.83 -40.30
N ASN A 65 -18.93 -22.60 -41.52
CA ASN A 65 -19.77 -22.55 -42.72
C ASN A 65 -20.35 -23.93 -43.06
N ALA A 66 -19.55 -24.99 -42.95
CA ALA A 66 -20.00 -26.37 -43.18
C ALA A 66 -21.06 -26.80 -42.17
N TRP A 67 -20.87 -26.46 -40.88
CA TRP A 67 -21.84 -26.73 -39.82
C TRP A 67 -23.17 -26.00 -40.04
N ILE A 68 -23.15 -24.72 -40.42
CA ILE A 68 -24.37 -23.97 -40.71
C ILE A 68 -25.11 -24.57 -41.91
N ALA A 69 -24.38 -24.90 -42.98
CA ALA A 69 -24.96 -25.47 -44.19
C ALA A 69 -25.63 -26.82 -43.91
N ILE A 70 -24.93 -27.75 -43.26
CA ILE A 70 -25.48 -29.09 -42.99
C ILE A 70 -26.68 -29.03 -42.04
N GLN A 71 -26.70 -28.13 -41.06
CA GLN A 71 -27.84 -27.97 -40.16
C GLN A 71 -29.07 -27.39 -40.84
N LYS A 72 -28.88 -26.53 -41.86
CA LYS A 72 -29.98 -26.04 -42.70
C LYS A 72 -30.59 -27.17 -43.53
N ASP A 73 -29.76 -28.07 -44.06
CA ASP A 73 -30.21 -29.24 -44.82
C ASP A 73 -30.95 -30.24 -43.91
N ILE A 74 -30.47 -30.45 -42.68
CA ILE A 74 -31.14 -31.30 -41.68
C ILE A 74 -32.52 -30.73 -41.33
N GLU A 75 -32.61 -29.42 -41.05
CA GLU A 75 -33.90 -28.80 -40.70
C GLU A 75 -34.90 -28.89 -41.87
N LYS A 76 -34.42 -28.74 -43.11
CA LYS A 76 -35.24 -28.93 -44.30
C LYS A 76 -35.75 -30.37 -44.40
N ALA A 77 -34.85 -31.36 -44.30
CA ALA A 77 -35.23 -32.77 -44.31
C ALA A 77 -36.23 -33.13 -43.20
N ARG A 78 -36.10 -32.51 -42.02
CA ARG A 78 -37.07 -32.61 -40.92
C ARG A 78 -38.43 -32.05 -41.28
N LYS A 79 -38.50 -30.85 -41.85
CA LYS A 79 -39.75 -30.23 -42.31
C LYS A 79 -40.43 -31.07 -43.39
N ASP A 80 -39.63 -31.75 -44.21
CA ASP A 80 -40.09 -32.66 -45.28
C ASP A 80 -40.41 -34.09 -44.76
N ASN A 81 -40.25 -34.36 -43.46
CA ASN A 81 -40.37 -35.70 -42.84
C ASN A 81 -39.49 -36.79 -43.47
N ASN A 82 -38.34 -36.42 -44.04
CA ASN A 82 -37.40 -37.35 -44.69
C ASN A 82 -36.35 -37.89 -43.70
N TRP A 83 -36.76 -38.89 -42.90
CA TRP A 83 -35.90 -39.47 -41.85
C TRP A 83 -34.65 -40.19 -42.37
N THR A 84 -34.72 -40.78 -43.56
CA THR A 84 -33.54 -41.41 -44.19
C THR A 84 -32.47 -40.36 -44.49
N GLU A 85 -32.87 -39.21 -45.04
CA GLU A 85 -31.93 -38.13 -45.32
C GLU A 85 -31.37 -37.51 -44.04
N ILE A 86 -32.17 -37.35 -42.99
CA ILE A 86 -31.67 -36.91 -41.68
C ILE A 86 -30.59 -37.88 -41.18
N GLY A 87 -30.79 -39.19 -41.29
CA GLY A 87 -29.80 -40.20 -40.90
C GLY A 87 -28.47 -40.08 -41.69
N ASN A 88 -28.56 -39.86 -43.00
CA ASN A 88 -27.38 -39.62 -43.86
C ASN A 88 -26.64 -38.34 -43.45
N LEU A 89 -27.37 -37.24 -43.26
CA LEU A 89 -26.80 -35.94 -42.88
C LEU A 89 -26.18 -35.99 -41.48
N MET A 90 -26.82 -36.64 -40.51
CA MET A 90 -26.26 -36.83 -39.16
C MET A 90 -25.00 -37.71 -39.18
N SER A 91 -24.95 -38.73 -40.03
CA SER A 91 -23.74 -39.53 -40.23
C SER A 91 -22.58 -38.68 -40.78
N LYS A 92 -22.89 -37.73 -41.67
CA LYS A 92 -21.92 -36.75 -42.18
C LYS A 92 -21.49 -35.72 -41.13
N VAL A 93 -22.42 -35.22 -40.31
CA VAL A 93 -22.09 -34.35 -39.16
C VAL A 93 -21.04 -35.03 -38.26
N LYS A 94 -21.20 -36.34 -38.04
CA LYS A 94 -20.26 -37.15 -37.26
C LYS A 94 -18.93 -37.35 -37.97
N SER A 95 -18.91 -37.80 -39.24
CA SER A 95 -17.66 -38.02 -39.98
C SER A 95 -16.81 -36.76 -40.11
N ASP A 96 -17.46 -35.61 -40.27
CA ASP A 96 -16.81 -34.32 -40.52
C ASP A 96 -16.48 -33.58 -39.22
N ASN A 97 -16.84 -34.15 -38.06
CA ASN A 97 -16.71 -33.57 -36.73
C ASN A 97 -17.35 -32.16 -36.65
N LEU A 98 -18.63 -32.09 -37.02
CA LEU A 98 -19.45 -30.87 -37.07
C LEU A 98 -20.54 -30.85 -35.98
N ASN A 99 -20.45 -31.70 -34.95
CA ASN A 99 -21.44 -31.75 -33.87
C ASN A 99 -21.27 -30.60 -32.85
N PHE A 100 -21.32 -29.36 -33.36
CA PHE A 100 -21.25 -28.15 -32.55
C PHE A 100 -22.63 -27.76 -32.04
N ARG A 101 -22.66 -27.18 -30.83
CA ARG A 101 -23.85 -26.59 -30.21
C ARG A 101 -23.82 -25.07 -30.29
N PHE A 102 -22.64 -24.48 -30.18
CA PHE A 102 -22.47 -23.03 -30.26
C PHE A 102 -21.16 -22.65 -30.96
N GLY A 103 -21.11 -21.41 -31.43
CA GLY A 103 -19.93 -20.79 -32.02
C GLY A 103 -19.84 -19.32 -31.68
N TRP A 104 -18.67 -18.87 -31.25
CA TRP A 104 -18.33 -17.46 -31.09
C TRP A 104 -17.39 -17.04 -32.22
N GLU A 105 -17.76 -15.96 -32.89
CA GLU A 105 -16.86 -15.22 -33.76
C GLU A 105 -17.00 -13.73 -33.43
N ALA A 106 -16.28 -13.28 -32.41
CA ALA A 106 -16.49 -11.99 -31.82
C ALA A 106 -15.20 -11.24 -31.51
N VAL A 107 -15.29 -9.91 -31.54
CA VAL A 107 -14.27 -8.99 -31.06
C VAL A 107 -14.83 -8.29 -29.84
N LEU A 108 -14.09 -8.34 -28.74
CA LEU A 108 -14.48 -7.76 -27.47
C LEU A 108 -13.75 -6.43 -27.25
N LEU A 109 -14.37 -5.58 -26.45
CA LEU A 109 -13.66 -4.50 -25.77
C LEU A 109 -12.99 -5.05 -24.51
N ALA A 110 -12.18 -4.23 -23.86
CA ALA A 110 -11.60 -4.62 -22.58
C ALA A 110 -12.73 -4.93 -21.58
N PRO A 111 -12.67 -6.05 -20.86
CA PRO A 111 -13.64 -6.33 -19.81
C PRO A 111 -13.54 -5.30 -18.70
N GLU A 112 -14.67 -5.01 -18.07
CA GLU A 112 -14.75 -4.10 -16.92
C GLU A 112 -15.29 -4.84 -15.69
N VAL A 113 -14.84 -4.40 -14.53
CA VAL A 113 -15.30 -4.87 -13.23
C VAL A 113 -16.09 -3.75 -12.57
N SER A 114 -17.26 -4.09 -12.01
CA SER A 114 -18.00 -3.17 -11.14
C SER A 114 -18.31 -3.80 -9.79
N PHE A 115 -18.05 -3.05 -8.72
CA PHE A 115 -18.26 -3.49 -7.35
C PHE A 115 -19.74 -3.38 -6.97
N ILE A 116 -20.20 -4.35 -6.18
CA ILE A 116 -21.61 -4.54 -5.86
C ILE A 116 -21.90 -3.93 -4.49
N LYS A 117 -22.96 -3.13 -4.39
CA LYS A 117 -23.42 -2.61 -3.10
C LYS A 117 -23.79 -3.78 -2.17
N ASP A 118 -23.36 -3.70 -0.92
CA ASP A 118 -23.63 -4.67 0.14
C ASP A 118 -23.12 -6.11 -0.13
N ASN A 119 -22.24 -6.30 -1.12
CA ASN A 119 -21.60 -7.59 -1.40
C ASN A 119 -20.09 -7.41 -1.56
N THR A 120 -19.36 -7.98 -0.62
CA THR A 120 -17.91 -7.76 -0.45
C THR A 120 -17.04 -8.85 -1.07
N LYS A 121 -17.65 -9.89 -1.66
CA LYS A 121 -16.97 -11.11 -2.13
C LYS A 121 -17.18 -11.40 -3.61
N GLU A 122 -18.16 -10.75 -4.23
CA GLU A 122 -18.44 -10.87 -5.66
C GLU A 122 -18.34 -9.51 -6.34
N VAL A 123 -18.07 -9.56 -7.63
CA VAL A 123 -18.08 -8.40 -8.51
C VAL A 123 -18.93 -8.69 -9.74
N PHE A 124 -19.39 -7.67 -10.42
CA PHE A 124 -19.85 -7.85 -11.80
C PHE A 124 -18.65 -7.85 -12.72
N LEU A 125 -18.55 -8.87 -13.57
CA LEU A 125 -17.74 -8.82 -14.77
C LEU A 125 -18.63 -8.41 -15.94
N GLU A 126 -18.23 -7.36 -16.64
CA GLU A 126 -18.95 -6.75 -17.75
C GLU A 126 -18.17 -7.02 -19.04
N LEU A 127 -18.78 -7.79 -19.94
CA LEU A 127 -18.22 -8.17 -21.23
C LEU A 127 -18.94 -7.42 -22.34
N GLN A 128 -18.23 -6.50 -22.99
CA GLN A 128 -18.77 -5.73 -24.10
C GLN A 128 -18.22 -6.23 -25.44
N PHE A 129 -19.15 -6.56 -26.33
CA PHE A 129 -18.83 -7.02 -27.68
C PHE A 129 -18.82 -5.82 -28.63
N LYS A 130 -17.66 -5.57 -29.25
CA LYS A 130 -17.50 -4.52 -30.26
C LYS A 130 -18.23 -4.90 -31.56
N SER A 131 -18.12 -6.17 -31.94
CA SER A 131 -18.71 -6.73 -33.16
C SER A 131 -18.60 -8.24 -33.16
N GLY A 132 -19.44 -8.93 -33.91
CA GLY A 132 -19.27 -10.37 -34.11
C GLY A 132 -20.59 -11.09 -34.31
N LYS A 133 -20.52 -12.42 -34.26
CA LYS A 133 -21.68 -13.30 -34.33
C LYS A 133 -21.61 -14.38 -33.27
N LEU A 134 -22.75 -14.66 -32.65
CA LEU A 134 -23.01 -15.88 -31.93
C LEU A 134 -23.81 -16.81 -32.84
N TYR A 135 -23.35 -18.05 -32.93
CA TYR A 135 -23.99 -19.13 -33.63
C TYR A 135 -24.50 -20.11 -32.59
N PHE A 136 -25.77 -20.51 -32.67
CA PHE A 136 -26.36 -21.40 -31.67
C PHE A 136 -27.32 -22.40 -32.30
N ARG A 137 -27.17 -23.66 -31.93
CA ARG A 137 -28.09 -24.74 -32.30
C ARG A 137 -28.85 -25.19 -31.06
N GLU A 138 -30.16 -24.95 -31.07
CA GLU A 138 -31.07 -25.29 -29.96
C GLU A 138 -31.19 -26.81 -29.76
N GLU A 139 -31.37 -27.56 -30.86
CA GLU A 139 -31.43 -29.03 -30.88
C GLU A 139 -30.81 -29.59 -32.17
N GLU A 140 -30.48 -30.88 -32.18
CA GLU A 140 -29.70 -31.53 -33.25
C GLU A 140 -30.28 -31.41 -34.65
N THR A 141 -31.60 -31.21 -34.77
CA THR A 141 -32.32 -31.16 -36.04
C THR A 141 -32.82 -29.76 -36.43
N LYS A 142 -32.45 -28.73 -35.66
CA LYS A 142 -32.76 -27.32 -35.99
C LYS A 142 -31.58 -26.67 -36.68
N ALA A 143 -31.90 -25.72 -37.57
CA ALA A 143 -30.90 -24.86 -38.16
C ALA A 143 -30.18 -24.02 -37.09
N VAL A 144 -28.96 -23.60 -37.42
CA VAL A 144 -28.17 -22.71 -36.56
C VAL A 144 -28.78 -21.31 -36.58
N SER A 145 -29.17 -20.82 -35.41
CA SER A 145 -29.54 -19.43 -35.19
C SER A 145 -28.28 -18.56 -35.14
N VAL A 146 -28.36 -17.37 -35.74
CA VAL A 146 -27.24 -16.42 -35.81
C VAL A 146 -27.67 -15.10 -35.18
N PHE A 147 -26.93 -14.66 -34.17
CA PHE A 147 -27.18 -13.42 -33.45
C PHE A 147 -26.02 -12.45 -33.68
N ASP A 148 -26.34 -11.20 -34.04
CA ASP A 148 -25.34 -10.13 -34.13
C ASP A 148 -24.92 -9.69 -32.73
N LEU A 149 -23.60 -9.58 -32.52
CA LEU A 149 -23.00 -9.22 -31.23
C LEU A 149 -22.63 -7.75 -31.13
N LYS A 150 -22.90 -6.94 -32.15
CA LYS A 150 -22.55 -5.52 -32.12
C LYS A 150 -23.22 -4.81 -30.94
N ASP A 151 -22.42 -4.13 -30.12
CA ASP A 151 -22.85 -3.34 -28.96
C ASP A 151 -23.65 -4.16 -27.91
N VAL A 152 -23.41 -5.46 -27.86
CA VAL A 152 -23.94 -6.36 -26.83
C VAL A 152 -23.11 -6.21 -25.55
N LEU A 153 -23.79 -6.19 -24.41
CA LEU A 153 -23.19 -6.13 -23.09
C LEU A 153 -23.73 -7.28 -22.24
N TYR A 154 -22.83 -8.08 -21.66
CA TYR A 154 -23.21 -9.17 -20.76
C TYR A 154 -22.54 -8.94 -19.40
N ALA A 155 -23.35 -8.75 -18.37
CA ALA A 155 -22.90 -8.47 -17.01
C ALA A 155 -23.39 -9.58 -16.07
N PHE A 156 -22.47 -10.28 -15.41
CA PHE A 156 -22.78 -11.37 -14.49
C PHE A 156 -21.89 -11.32 -13.25
N LYS A 157 -22.36 -11.92 -12.16
CA LYS A 157 -21.62 -11.95 -10.90
C LYS A 157 -20.54 -13.02 -10.93
N VAL A 158 -19.36 -12.64 -10.48
CA VAL A 158 -18.21 -13.54 -10.35
C VAL A 158 -17.64 -13.42 -8.94
N PRO A 159 -17.50 -14.53 -8.20
CA PRO A 159 -16.79 -14.54 -6.94
C PRO A 159 -15.32 -14.17 -7.15
N ILE A 160 -14.78 -13.47 -6.16
CA ILE A 160 -13.34 -13.25 -6.09
C ILE A 160 -12.70 -14.48 -5.42
N GLY A 161 -11.82 -15.15 -6.15
CA GLY A 161 -11.05 -16.31 -5.68
C GLY A 161 -9.63 -15.94 -5.28
N GLN A 162 -9.00 -16.84 -4.53
CA GLN A 162 -7.61 -16.72 -4.09
C GLN A 162 -6.86 -18.03 -4.33
N LEU A 163 -5.69 -17.94 -4.97
CA LEU A 163 -4.85 -19.10 -5.30
C LEU A 163 -3.41 -18.83 -4.90
N LYS A 164 -2.79 -19.78 -4.22
CA LYS A 164 -1.35 -19.73 -3.94
C LYS A 164 -0.57 -20.01 -5.23
N ILE A 165 0.39 -19.15 -5.54
CA ILE A 165 1.24 -19.26 -6.74
C ILE A 165 2.72 -19.06 -6.39
N SER A 166 3.63 -19.45 -7.30
CA SER A 166 5.04 -19.04 -7.24
C SER A 166 5.27 -17.73 -7.99
N LYS A 167 6.45 -17.13 -7.84
CA LYS A 167 6.83 -15.88 -8.53
C LYS A 167 6.82 -15.98 -10.04
N GLU A 168 7.23 -17.12 -10.57
CA GLU A 168 7.36 -17.38 -12.01
C GLU A 168 5.99 -17.37 -12.69
N ASN A 169 4.95 -17.74 -11.94
CA ASN A 169 3.57 -17.79 -12.40
C ASN A 169 2.85 -16.43 -12.26
N MET A 170 3.54 -15.38 -11.81
CA MET A 170 2.97 -14.03 -11.81
C MET A 170 2.95 -13.44 -13.24
N ILE A 171 1.84 -12.82 -13.59
CA ILE A 171 1.69 -12.04 -14.83
C ILE A 171 2.42 -10.71 -14.64
N LEU A 172 3.70 -10.68 -15.00
CA LEU A 172 4.57 -9.51 -14.90
C LEU A 172 4.98 -9.02 -16.29
N ASP A 173 4.78 -7.74 -16.56
CA ASP A 173 5.25 -7.08 -17.79
C ASP A 173 5.91 -5.74 -17.48
N ALA A 174 6.69 -5.73 -16.40
CA ALA A 174 7.60 -4.64 -16.09
C ALA A 174 8.84 -4.75 -17.00
N GLY A 175 9.56 -3.64 -17.24
CA GLY A 175 10.85 -3.70 -17.94
C GLY A 175 11.82 -4.65 -17.23
N GLU A 176 12.82 -5.20 -17.93
CA GLU A 176 13.76 -6.20 -17.37
C GLU A 176 14.34 -5.79 -16.01
N SER A 177 14.69 -4.50 -15.83
CA SER A 177 15.15 -3.99 -14.55
C SER A 177 14.10 -4.06 -13.43
N ALA A 178 12.84 -3.77 -13.73
CA ALA A 178 11.74 -3.83 -12.75
C ALA A 178 11.26 -5.26 -12.50
N LYS A 179 11.25 -6.13 -13.53
CA LYS A 179 11.08 -7.58 -13.37
C LYS A 179 12.17 -8.15 -12.48
N LYS A 180 13.42 -7.76 -12.72
CA LYS A 180 14.58 -8.13 -11.91
C LYS A 180 14.43 -7.63 -10.47
N ILE A 181 14.10 -6.36 -10.25
CA ILE A 181 13.85 -5.81 -8.89
C ILE A 181 12.71 -6.55 -8.18
N ILE A 182 11.59 -6.87 -8.86
CA ILE A 182 10.46 -7.57 -8.25
C ILE A 182 10.83 -9.02 -7.93
N ARG A 183 11.52 -9.71 -8.84
CA ARG A 183 11.92 -11.12 -8.67
C ARG A 183 13.08 -11.28 -7.68
N GLU A 184 13.99 -10.31 -7.64
CA GLU A 184 15.18 -10.23 -6.77
C GLU A 184 14.98 -9.32 -5.55
N SER A 185 13.73 -8.96 -5.23
CA SER A 185 13.36 -8.08 -4.09
C SER A 185 13.73 -8.63 -2.70
N GLY A 186 14.53 -9.70 -2.63
CA GLY A 186 14.87 -10.43 -1.41
C GLY A 186 13.74 -11.32 -0.89
N LEU A 187 12.61 -11.40 -1.59
CA LEU A 187 11.46 -12.20 -1.19
C LEU A 187 11.67 -13.68 -1.54
N SER A 188 12.42 -14.51 -0.84
CA SER A 188 12.52 -15.92 -1.25
C SER A 188 11.17 -16.65 -1.15
N ASP A 189 10.89 -17.62 -2.04
CA ASP A 189 9.68 -18.45 -1.97
C ASP A 189 9.67 -19.34 -0.71
N GLU A 190 10.81 -19.47 -0.03
CA GLU A 190 10.93 -20.12 1.27
C GLU A 190 10.42 -19.22 2.39
N ASP A 191 10.70 -17.91 2.32
CA ASP A 191 10.35 -16.92 3.34
C ASP A 191 8.93 -16.35 3.16
N PHE A 192 8.38 -16.43 1.95
CA PHE A 192 7.11 -15.81 1.58
C PHE A 192 6.13 -16.75 0.87
N THR A 193 4.85 -16.38 0.89
CA THR A 193 3.78 -16.99 0.09
C THR A 193 3.12 -15.90 -0.73
N ILE A 194 3.02 -16.12 -2.04
CA ILE A 194 2.32 -15.23 -2.97
C ILE A 194 0.93 -15.80 -3.21
N GLN A 195 -0.07 -14.94 -3.10
CA GLN A 195 -1.47 -15.28 -3.36
C GLN A 195 -1.99 -14.40 -4.50
N SER A 196 -2.40 -15.05 -5.59
CA SER A 196 -3.13 -14.41 -6.68
C SER A 196 -4.59 -14.24 -6.28
N LEU A 197 -5.11 -13.04 -6.47
CA LEU A 197 -6.52 -12.72 -6.39
C LEU A 197 -7.08 -12.64 -7.80
N PHE A 198 -8.13 -13.39 -8.11
CA PHE A 198 -8.63 -13.54 -9.48
C PHE A 198 -10.15 -13.71 -9.51
N LEU A 199 -10.75 -13.56 -10.69
CA LEU A 199 -12.17 -13.84 -10.90
C LEU A 199 -12.39 -15.35 -11.02
N GLN A 200 -13.10 -15.94 -10.06
CA GLN A 200 -13.28 -17.39 -9.94
C GLN A 200 -14.48 -17.88 -10.76
N PHE A 201 -14.25 -18.19 -12.03
CA PHE A 201 -15.29 -18.63 -12.95
C PHE A 201 -15.86 -20.01 -12.62
N GLU A 202 -15.07 -20.88 -11.99
CA GLU A 202 -15.50 -22.24 -11.62
C GLU A 202 -16.64 -22.24 -10.59
N ASN A 203 -16.72 -21.19 -9.78
CA ASN A 203 -17.77 -21.00 -8.77
C ASN A 203 -18.77 -19.90 -9.16
N ALA A 204 -18.66 -19.34 -10.36
CA ALA A 204 -19.55 -18.30 -10.84
C ALA A 204 -20.81 -18.89 -11.47
N ASN A 205 -21.97 -18.31 -11.18
CA ASN A 205 -23.18 -18.61 -11.92
C ASN A 205 -23.25 -17.76 -13.19
N ILE A 206 -22.44 -18.14 -14.19
CA ILE A 206 -22.21 -17.35 -15.41
C ILE A 206 -23.49 -17.14 -16.22
N SER A 207 -24.42 -18.11 -16.21
CA SER A 207 -25.70 -18.01 -16.90
C SER A 207 -26.71 -17.09 -16.18
N SER A 208 -26.49 -16.76 -14.90
CA SER A 208 -27.33 -15.82 -14.14
C SER A 208 -26.83 -14.37 -14.28
N PHE A 209 -27.11 -13.76 -15.43
CA PHE A 209 -26.74 -12.38 -15.72
C PHE A 209 -27.71 -11.35 -15.12
N ASP A 210 -27.21 -10.14 -14.92
CA ASP A 210 -28.01 -8.99 -14.50
C ASP A 210 -28.70 -8.37 -15.71
N ARG A 211 -30.03 -8.56 -15.81
CA ARG A 211 -30.85 -8.03 -16.91
C ARG A 211 -30.87 -6.51 -16.98
N SER A 212 -30.67 -5.80 -15.88
CA SER A 212 -30.67 -4.34 -15.85
C SER A 212 -29.36 -3.74 -16.36
N LYS A 213 -28.26 -4.50 -16.24
CA LYS A 213 -26.92 -4.12 -16.72
C LYS A 213 -26.59 -4.71 -18.09
N SER A 214 -27.28 -5.77 -18.51
CA SER A 214 -27.00 -6.46 -19.77
C SER A 214 -27.89 -5.97 -20.90
N LYS A 215 -27.34 -6.02 -22.11
CA LYS A 215 -28.03 -5.73 -23.37
C LYS A 215 -27.74 -6.86 -24.34
N LEU A 216 -28.69 -7.78 -24.48
CA LEU A 216 -28.61 -8.93 -25.38
C LEU A 216 -29.38 -8.70 -26.67
N PRO A 217 -29.05 -9.42 -27.77
CA PRO A 217 -29.88 -9.48 -28.95
C PRO A 217 -31.29 -9.99 -28.63
N THR A 218 -32.29 -9.49 -29.35
CA THR A 218 -33.69 -9.86 -29.11
C THR A 218 -33.90 -11.36 -29.32
N GLY A 219 -34.52 -12.03 -28.34
CA GLY A 219 -34.84 -13.45 -28.41
C GLY A 219 -33.66 -14.41 -28.24
N SER A 220 -32.50 -13.92 -27.79
CA SER A 220 -31.29 -14.73 -27.67
C SER A 220 -30.91 -15.11 -26.24
N ASP A 221 -31.72 -14.79 -25.23
CA ASP A 221 -31.37 -14.91 -23.80
C ASP A 221 -30.85 -16.32 -23.46
N GLU A 222 -31.64 -17.36 -23.72
CA GLU A 222 -31.24 -18.75 -23.43
C GLU A 222 -30.02 -19.20 -24.25
N ALA A 223 -29.96 -18.80 -25.52
CA ALA A 223 -28.83 -19.11 -26.40
C ALA A 223 -27.53 -18.50 -25.88
N PHE A 224 -27.56 -17.24 -25.44
CA PHE A 224 -26.43 -16.54 -24.86
C PHE A 224 -25.98 -17.16 -23.54
N GLN A 225 -26.91 -17.37 -22.61
CA GLN A 225 -26.62 -17.96 -21.30
C GLN A 225 -25.89 -19.31 -21.47
N ASN A 226 -26.42 -20.17 -22.32
CA ASN A 226 -25.81 -21.46 -22.61
C ASN A 226 -24.44 -21.30 -23.31
N ALA A 227 -24.33 -20.46 -24.33
CA ALA A 227 -23.10 -20.33 -25.10
C ALA A 227 -21.95 -19.70 -24.29
N ILE A 228 -22.25 -18.75 -23.40
CA ILE A 228 -21.23 -18.05 -22.61
C ILE A 228 -20.75 -18.90 -21.45
N GLU A 229 -21.65 -19.60 -20.75
CA GLU A 229 -21.28 -20.57 -19.71
C GLU A 229 -20.37 -21.65 -20.30
N ASN A 230 -20.74 -22.22 -21.45
CA ASN A 230 -19.90 -23.21 -22.12
C ASN A 230 -18.55 -22.64 -22.59
N TYR A 231 -18.49 -21.38 -23.04
CA TYR A 231 -17.21 -20.75 -23.38
C TYR A 231 -16.26 -20.75 -22.19
N PHE A 232 -16.68 -20.25 -21.03
CA PHE A 232 -15.83 -20.20 -19.84
C PHE A 232 -15.46 -21.60 -19.32
N ASN A 233 -16.42 -22.53 -19.31
CA ASN A 233 -16.19 -23.92 -18.90
C ASN A 233 -15.21 -24.67 -19.83
N MET A 234 -15.15 -24.31 -21.11
CA MET A 234 -14.27 -24.98 -22.08
C MET A 234 -12.92 -24.31 -22.24
N THR A 235 -12.83 -22.99 -22.06
CA THR A 235 -11.62 -22.21 -22.39
C THR A 235 -10.86 -21.69 -21.18
N ILE A 236 -11.52 -21.51 -20.04
CA ILE A 236 -10.91 -20.93 -18.84
C ILE A 236 -10.72 -21.99 -17.75
N ALA A 237 -11.66 -22.92 -17.59
CA ALA A 237 -11.56 -23.97 -16.58
C ALA A 237 -10.28 -24.82 -16.78
N GLY A 238 -9.41 -24.84 -15.76
CA GLY A 238 -8.14 -25.57 -15.80
C GLY A 238 -6.99 -24.87 -16.54
N SER A 239 -7.16 -23.62 -16.96
CA SER A 239 -6.10 -22.77 -17.55
C SER A 239 -5.46 -21.83 -16.53
N ASP A 240 -4.36 -21.16 -16.91
CA ASP A 240 -3.78 -20.04 -16.17
C ASP A 240 -4.74 -18.82 -16.26
N ASN A 241 -5.73 -18.76 -15.38
CA ASN A 241 -6.81 -17.76 -15.39
C ASN A 241 -6.27 -16.31 -15.54
N PRO A 242 -6.53 -15.64 -16.69
CA PRO A 242 -5.92 -14.34 -16.98
C PRO A 242 -6.61 -13.15 -16.29
N TYR A 243 -7.73 -13.37 -15.62
CA TYR A 243 -8.54 -12.33 -14.98
C TYR A 243 -8.09 -12.07 -13.53
N VAL A 244 -6.82 -11.69 -13.39
CA VAL A 244 -6.17 -11.43 -12.10
C VAL A 244 -6.43 -10.00 -11.65
N LEU A 245 -6.88 -9.84 -10.41
CA LEU A 245 -7.15 -8.56 -9.75
C LEU A 245 -5.90 -8.01 -9.04
N GLY A 246 -5.01 -8.88 -8.58
CA GLY A 246 -3.72 -8.50 -7.98
C GLY A 246 -3.06 -9.64 -7.21
N TYR A 247 -1.86 -9.38 -6.72
CA TYR A 247 -1.05 -10.32 -5.96
C TYR A 247 -0.80 -9.77 -4.56
N GLY A 248 -1.12 -10.56 -3.54
CA GLY A 248 -0.72 -10.27 -2.17
C GLY A 248 0.44 -11.14 -1.71
N ILE A 249 1.31 -10.57 -0.89
CA ILE A 249 2.50 -11.23 -0.37
C ILE A 249 2.39 -11.33 1.15
N GLN A 250 2.53 -12.55 1.69
CA GLN A 250 2.58 -12.81 3.13
C GLN A 250 3.86 -13.57 3.48
N ARG A 251 4.47 -13.33 4.65
CA ARG A 251 5.61 -14.14 5.13
C ARG A 251 5.14 -15.47 5.70
N LYS A 252 5.95 -16.52 5.55
CA LYS A 252 5.70 -17.81 6.22
C LYS A 252 6.17 -17.81 7.68
N LYS A 253 7.28 -17.13 7.98
CA LYS A 253 7.82 -16.98 9.35
C LYS A 253 8.84 -15.85 9.39
N ILE A 254 8.77 -14.98 10.40
CA ILE A 254 9.75 -13.90 10.59
C ILE A 254 10.95 -14.46 11.37
N LYS A 255 12.17 -14.34 10.84
CA LYS A 255 13.39 -14.49 11.66
C LYS A 255 13.47 -13.27 12.57
N ALA A 256 13.72 -13.46 13.87
CA ALA A 256 13.73 -12.38 14.88
C ALA A 256 14.70 -11.21 14.55
N THR A 257 15.69 -11.47 13.69
CA THR A 257 16.71 -10.54 13.21
C THR A 257 16.24 -9.66 12.03
N GLU A 258 15.17 -10.02 11.33
CA GLU A 258 14.70 -9.34 10.10
C GLU A 258 13.44 -8.48 10.39
N LYS A 259 13.60 -7.46 11.23
CA LYS A 259 12.50 -6.57 11.65
C LYS A 259 12.21 -5.49 10.60
N ALA A 260 11.36 -5.75 9.60
CA ALA A 260 10.67 -4.64 8.93
C ALA A 260 9.36 -4.34 9.67
N MET A 261 9.05 -3.06 9.88
CA MET A 261 8.08 -2.64 10.89
C MET A 261 6.63 -3.04 10.59
N PHE A 262 6.25 -3.07 9.32
CA PHE A 262 4.89 -3.42 8.90
C PHE A 262 4.94 -4.57 7.89
N GLN A 263 5.04 -5.80 8.41
CA GLN A 263 5.06 -7.03 7.60
C GLN A 263 3.74 -7.80 7.79
N PRO A 264 2.91 -7.98 6.74
CA PRO A 264 1.68 -8.72 6.87
C PRO A 264 1.97 -10.21 7.11
N THR A 265 1.35 -10.75 8.16
CA THR A 265 1.40 -12.17 8.54
C THR A 265 0.14 -12.92 8.10
N SER A 266 -0.90 -12.18 7.71
CA SER A 266 -2.09 -12.72 7.08
C SER A 266 -2.65 -11.72 6.07
N LEU A 267 -3.28 -12.27 5.03
CA LEU A 267 -3.95 -11.52 3.98
C LEU A 267 -5.37 -12.05 3.76
N ALA A 268 -6.32 -11.13 3.69
CA ALA A 268 -7.67 -11.35 3.19
C ALA A 268 -8.03 -10.25 2.18
N PHE A 269 -9.22 -10.35 1.61
CA PHE A 269 -9.71 -9.36 0.65
C PHE A 269 -11.20 -9.08 0.85
N SER A 270 -11.62 -7.92 0.38
CA SER A 270 -13.02 -7.53 0.25
C SER A 270 -13.19 -6.46 -0.81
N THR A 271 -14.43 -6.15 -1.17
CA THR A 271 -14.77 -4.91 -1.87
C THR A 271 -15.53 -3.95 -0.95
N SER A 272 -15.43 -2.65 -1.22
CA SER A 272 -16.19 -1.60 -0.57
C SER A 272 -16.87 -0.74 -1.64
N TYR A 273 -18.15 -0.48 -1.45
CA TYR A 273 -18.95 0.28 -2.40
C TYR A 273 -19.18 1.70 -1.90
N SER A 274 -19.02 2.69 -2.77
CA SER A 274 -19.31 4.08 -2.48
C SER A 274 -20.50 4.61 -3.27
N ILE A 275 -21.36 5.35 -2.58
CA ILE A 275 -22.45 6.15 -3.15
C ILE A 275 -22.10 7.64 -3.24
N LYS A 276 -20.87 8.03 -2.89
CA LYS A 276 -20.42 9.43 -2.84
C LYS A 276 -20.10 9.94 -4.25
N ASN A 277 -20.53 11.16 -4.57
CA ASN A 277 -20.45 11.84 -5.87
C ASN A 277 -21.23 11.18 -7.03
N LYS A 278 -21.67 12.01 -7.99
CA LYS A 278 -22.73 11.77 -9.00
C LYS A 278 -22.60 10.54 -9.92
N GLN A 279 -21.56 9.71 -9.78
CA GLN A 279 -21.40 8.45 -10.50
C GLN A 279 -21.09 7.31 -9.51
N PRO A 280 -22.04 6.39 -9.28
CA PRO A 280 -21.82 5.23 -8.42
C PRO A 280 -20.62 4.41 -8.90
N GLY A 281 -19.78 3.93 -7.97
CA GLY A 281 -18.63 3.09 -8.30
C GLY A 281 -17.27 3.80 -8.38
N VAL A 282 -17.24 5.12 -8.56
CA VAL A 282 -15.97 5.88 -8.74
C VAL A 282 -15.07 5.79 -7.50
N PHE A 283 -15.66 5.92 -6.31
CA PHE A 283 -14.93 5.82 -5.04
C PHE A 283 -15.01 4.41 -4.45
N SER A 284 -15.50 3.41 -5.19
CA SER A 284 -15.53 2.03 -4.71
C SER A 284 -14.14 1.39 -4.83
N ALA A 285 -13.84 0.44 -3.95
CA ALA A 285 -12.50 -0.16 -3.86
C ALA A 285 -12.50 -1.69 -3.75
N LEU A 286 -11.40 -2.26 -4.27
CA LEU A 286 -10.90 -3.57 -3.89
C LEU A 286 -9.91 -3.40 -2.74
N ASN A 287 -10.16 -4.09 -1.63
CA ASN A 287 -9.39 -3.95 -0.40
C ASN A 287 -8.54 -5.20 -0.16
N PHE A 288 -7.24 -5.02 0.03
CA PHE A 288 -6.33 -6.01 0.58
C PHE A 288 -6.24 -5.77 2.09
N LEU A 289 -6.73 -6.73 2.86
CA LEU A 289 -6.88 -6.66 4.31
C LEU A 289 -5.74 -7.43 4.97
N MET A 290 -5.00 -6.80 5.87
CA MET A 290 -3.74 -7.35 6.36
C MET A 290 -3.67 -7.32 7.89
N MET A 291 -3.17 -8.42 8.46
CA MET A 291 -2.83 -8.53 9.89
C MET A 291 -1.32 -8.44 10.08
N LEU A 292 -0.88 -7.90 11.21
CA LEU A 292 0.52 -7.81 11.63
C LEU A 292 0.80 -8.78 12.78
N ASN A 293 2.08 -9.06 13.04
CA ASN A 293 2.55 -9.73 14.27
C ASN A 293 1.90 -11.09 14.57
N ASP A 294 1.61 -11.89 13.54
CA ASP A 294 0.97 -13.21 13.64
C ASP A 294 -0.39 -13.18 14.34
N THR A 295 -1.04 -12.01 14.37
CA THR A 295 -2.39 -11.87 14.90
C THR A 295 -3.38 -12.57 13.98
N LYS A 296 -4.36 -13.24 14.59
CA LYS A 296 -5.39 -13.98 13.85
C LYS A 296 -6.32 -12.98 13.16
N PRO A 297 -6.69 -13.23 11.89
CA PRO A 297 -7.72 -12.44 11.23
C PRO A 297 -9.03 -12.44 12.03
N PRO A 298 -9.79 -11.33 12.00
CA PRO A 298 -11.09 -11.27 12.65
C PRO A 298 -12.04 -12.32 12.07
N SER A 299 -12.81 -12.98 12.93
CA SER A 299 -13.76 -14.04 12.56
C SER A 299 -15.23 -13.62 12.63
N SER A 300 -15.51 -12.36 12.98
CA SER A 300 -16.88 -11.83 13.03
C SER A 300 -17.54 -11.83 11.65
N THR A 301 -18.87 -11.88 11.61
CA THR A 301 -19.64 -11.79 10.34
C THR A 301 -19.43 -10.47 9.59
N THR A 302 -19.01 -9.42 10.28
CA THR A 302 -18.66 -8.12 9.71
C THR A 302 -17.17 -7.98 9.38
N ALA A 303 -16.37 -9.04 9.58
CA ALA A 303 -14.94 -9.00 9.31
C ALA A 303 -14.69 -8.68 7.83
N GLY A 304 -13.86 -7.68 7.58
CA GLY A 304 -13.51 -7.24 6.23
C GLY A 304 -14.61 -6.48 5.48
N ILE A 305 -15.75 -6.22 6.12
CA ILE A 305 -16.78 -5.30 5.61
C ILE A 305 -16.45 -3.90 6.14
N LEU A 306 -15.81 -3.08 5.29
CA LEU A 306 -15.48 -1.72 5.68
C LEU A 306 -16.75 -0.86 5.77
N PRO A 307 -16.88 0.00 6.80
CA PRO A 307 -18.05 0.86 6.97
C PRO A 307 -18.17 1.93 5.87
N GLN A 308 -17.05 2.29 5.23
CA GLN A 308 -16.98 3.18 4.08
C GLN A 308 -15.78 2.78 3.21
N SER A 309 -15.78 3.19 1.94
CA SER A 309 -14.60 2.99 1.09
C SER A 309 -13.46 3.92 1.53
N LEU A 310 -12.26 3.37 1.73
CA LEU A 310 -11.08 4.18 2.10
C LEU A 310 -10.66 5.15 0.98
N ILE A 311 -11.08 4.91 -0.27
CA ILE A 311 -10.86 5.86 -1.37
C ILE A 311 -11.53 7.20 -1.08
N GLU A 312 -12.65 7.20 -0.33
CA GLU A 312 -13.34 8.43 0.08
C GLU A 312 -12.54 9.26 1.09
N LEU A 313 -11.56 8.65 1.76
CA LEU A 313 -10.65 9.33 2.67
C LEU A 313 -9.47 9.97 1.93
N GLY A 314 -9.25 9.63 0.66
CA GLY A 314 -8.16 10.16 -0.16
C GLY A 314 -8.15 11.69 -0.22
N LYS A 315 -6.97 12.30 -0.08
CA LYS A 315 -6.80 13.76 -0.21
C LYS A 315 -6.50 14.20 -1.64
N ASP A 316 -5.83 13.34 -2.40
CA ASP A 316 -5.66 13.52 -3.83
C ASP A 316 -7.02 13.23 -4.50
N ILE A 317 -7.70 14.31 -4.88
CA ILE A 317 -8.97 14.30 -5.61
C ILE A 317 -8.76 14.31 -7.12
N SER A 318 -7.51 14.32 -7.59
CA SER A 318 -7.22 14.19 -9.02
C SER A 318 -7.57 12.79 -9.49
N SER A 319 -7.74 12.63 -10.80
CA SER A 319 -7.93 11.32 -11.43
C SER A 319 -6.71 10.39 -11.30
N SER A 320 -5.65 10.80 -10.59
CA SER A 320 -4.41 10.03 -10.41
C SER A 320 -4.31 9.27 -9.09
N THR A 321 -5.30 9.42 -8.21
CA THR A 321 -5.37 8.61 -6.99
C THR A 321 -5.86 7.22 -7.33
N ASP A 322 -4.91 6.30 -7.36
CA ASP A 322 -5.20 4.91 -7.70
C ASP A 322 -5.65 4.09 -6.48
N GLY A 323 -5.34 4.57 -5.27
CA GLY A 323 -5.67 3.89 -4.03
C GLY A 323 -5.37 4.68 -2.76
N VAL A 324 -5.75 4.11 -1.63
CA VAL A 324 -5.42 4.58 -0.28
C VAL A 324 -4.93 3.41 0.53
N PHE A 325 -3.80 3.58 1.21
CA PHE A 325 -3.37 2.66 2.25
C PHE A 325 -3.64 3.27 3.62
N SER A 326 -4.02 2.41 4.57
CA SER A 326 -4.26 2.81 5.94
C SER A 326 -3.74 1.76 6.91
N ILE A 327 -3.25 2.23 8.06
CA ILE A 327 -2.80 1.43 9.20
C ILE A 327 -3.44 1.98 10.47
N GLN A 328 -3.78 1.11 11.42
CA GLN A 328 -4.27 1.56 12.72
C GLN A 328 -3.23 2.47 13.40
N GLN A 329 -3.69 3.54 14.03
CA GLN A 329 -2.80 4.49 14.71
C GLN A 329 -1.98 3.82 15.82
N SER A 330 -2.54 2.83 16.52
CA SER A 330 -1.84 2.02 17.54
C SER A 330 -0.60 1.33 16.98
N HIS A 331 -0.69 0.72 15.80
CA HIS A 331 0.46 0.09 15.14
C HIS A 331 1.46 1.13 14.67
N PHE A 332 0.99 2.25 14.12
CA PHE A 332 1.87 3.37 13.76
C PHE A 332 2.58 3.98 14.98
N ASN A 333 1.97 3.99 16.17
CA ASN A 333 2.63 4.45 17.39
C ASN A 333 3.86 3.61 17.74
N THR A 334 3.94 2.34 17.33
CA THR A 334 5.16 1.53 17.47
C THR A 334 6.33 2.15 16.68
N TYR A 335 6.05 2.79 15.53
CA TYR A 335 7.04 3.59 14.80
C TYR A 335 7.48 4.80 15.61
N LEU A 336 6.52 5.56 16.12
CA LEU A 336 6.81 6.75 16.92
C LEU A 336 7.61 6.42 18.19
N ASN A 337 7.38 5.24 18.78
CA ASN A 337 8.16 4.74 19.92
C ASN A 337 9.58 4.33 19.50
N SER A 338 9.76 3.83 18.27
CA SER A 338 11.09 3.55 17.73
C SER A 338 11.88 4.83 17.49
N LEU A 339 11.20 5.91 17.06
CA LEU A 339 11.79 7.25 17.00
C LEU A 339 12.14 7.77 18.39
N ASP A 340 11.29 7.55 19.40
CA ASP A 340 11.60 7.90 20.79
C ASP A 340 12.83 7.15 21.31
N ALA A 341 12.90 5.83 21.08
CA ALA A 341 14.06 5.01 21.46
C ALA A 341 15.33 5.46 20.72
N TYR A 342 15.21 5.89 19.47
CA TYR A 342 16.31 6.44 18.69
C TYR A 342 16.82 7.75 19.31
N VAL A 343 15.92 8.70 19.58
CA VAL A 343 16.27 9.97 20.24
C VAL A 343 16.89 9.69 21.61
N GLN A 344 16.36 8.74 22.37
CA GLN A 344 16.98 8.34 23.63
C GLN A 344 18.40 7.83 23.43
N SER A 345 18.62 6.89 22.50
CA SER A 345 19.95 6.32 22.24
C SER A 345 20.98 7.38 21.83
N THR A 346 20.54 8.37 21.04
CA THR A 346 21.34 9.54 20.65
C THR A 346 21.90 10.25 21.88
N PHE A 347 21.04 10.60 22.84
CA PHE A 347 21.46 11.36 24.02
C PHE A 347 22.21 10.50 25.04
N THR A 348 21.90 9.20 25.15
CA THR A 348 22.63 8.30 26.07
C THR A 348 24.02 7.92 25.58
N ASN A 349 24.29 8.03 24.29
CA ASN A 349 25.60 7.76 23.71
C ASN A 349 26.57 8.95 23.86
N LEU A 350 26.09 10.10 24.35
CA LEU A 350 26.95 11.24 24.66
C LEU A 350 27.88 10.91 25.84
N GLU A 351 29.14 11.28 25.71
CA GLU A 351 30.16 10.96 26.72
C GLU A 351 29.78 11.57 28.09
N GLY A 352 29.86 10.74 29.14
CA GLY A 352 29.57 11.16 30.52
C GLY A 352 28.09 11.38 30.86
N VAL A 353 27.17 11.21 29.89
CA VAL A 353 25.73 11.35 30.11
C VAL A 353 25.15 10.03 30.65
N THR A 354 24.34 10.11 31.71
CA THR A 354 23.59 9.00 32.27
C THR A 354 22.09 9.23 32.12
N LEU A 355 21.38 8.19 31.70
CA LEU A 355 19.92 8.22 31.62
C LEU A 355 19.33 8.18 33.04
N VAL A 356 18.56 9.21 33.39
CA VAL A 356 17.78 9.21 34.65
C VAL A 356 16.54 8.35 34.45
N HIS A 357 15.77 8.66 33.40
CA HIS A 357 14.69 7.82 32.90
C HIS A 357 14.46 8.08 31.41
N GLY A 358 13.97 7.06 30.70
CA GLY A 358 13.57 7.17 29.28
C GLY A 358 12.32 8.01 29.08
N PHE A 359 11.75 7.99 27.88
CA PHE A 359 10.50 8.69 27.60
C PHE A 359 9.32 8.12 28.41
N GLU A 360 8.98 8.79 29.50
CA GLU A 360 7.80 8.52 30.33
C GLU A 360 6.83 9.68 30.15
N ASN A 361 5.60 9.41 29.71
CA ASN A 361 4.60 10.44 29.36
C ASN A 361 5.15 11.51 28.40
N GLY A 362 6.02 11.10 27.47
CA GLY A 362 6.64 11.99 26.49
C GLY A 362 7.83 12.80 27.02
N VAL A 363 8.31 12.57 28.24
CA VAL A 363 9.45 13.29 28.82
C VAL A 363 10.59 12.32 29.12
N MET A 364 11.79 12.64 28.65
CA MET A 364 13.05 11.96 28.94
C MET A 364 13.97 12.89 29.73
N LYS A 365 14.67 12.35 30.73
CA LYS A 365 15.67 13.10 31.51
C LYS A 365 17.01 12.40 31.51
N LEU A 366 18.06 13.18 31.29
CA LEU A 366 19.44 12.71 31.39
C LEU A 366 20.25 13.67 32.24
N GLU A 367 21.21 13.15 32.98
CA GLU A 367 22.15 13.95 33.75
C GLU A 367 23.57 13.76 33.23
N LYS A 368 24.40 14.78 33.36
CA LYS A 368 25.85 14.70 33.16
C LYS A 368 26.51 15.35 34.35
N LYS A 369 27.46 14.65 34.95
CA LYS A 369 28.21 15.13 36.10
C LYS A 369 29.67 15.24 35.72
N ASP A 370 30.09 16.47 35.44
CA ASP A 370 31.47 16.78 35.13
C ASP A 370 32.18 17.35 36.37
N LYS A 371 33.49 17.14 36.43
CA LYS A 371 34.36 17.75 37.45
C LYS A 371 35.50 18.48 36.77
N HIS A 372 35.78 19.68 37.27
CA HIS A 372 36.95 20.42 36.84
C HIS A 372 37.69 20.92 38.08
N ILE A 373 38.85 20.31 38.36
CA ILE A 373 39.58 20.47 39.63
C ILE A 373 38.69 20.05 40.82
N ASP A 374 38.17 21.00 41.59
CA ASP A 374 37.29 20.78 42.76
C ASP A 374 35.81 21.13 42.49
N ASP A 375 35.53 21.75 41.35
CA ASP A 375 34.20 22.21 40.96
C ASP A 375 33.37 21.06 40.41
N THR A 376 32.06 21.12 40.65
CA THR A 376 31.10 20.17 40.08
C THR A 376 30.16 20.89 39.13
N ILE A 377 29.99 20.32 37.95
CA ILE A 377 29.09 20.81 36.92
C ILE A 377 28.04 19.72 36.70
N ASP A 378 26.83 20.00 37.16
CA ASP A 378 25.70 19.10 37.01
C ASP A 378 24.82 19.65 35.89
N THR A 379 24.74 18.92 34.77
CA THR A 379 23.87 19.26 33.65
C THR A 379 22.67 18.33 33.62
N LEU A 380 21.48 18.88 33.59
CA LEU A 380 20.22 18.17 33.38
C LEU A 380 19.67 18.49 31.99
N TYR A 381 19.57 17.46 31.16
CA TYR A 381 18.87 17.50 29.88
C TYR A 381 17.43 17.03 30.10
N THR A 382 16.46 17.86 29.71
CA THR A 382 15.04 17.47 29.66
C THR A 382 14.57 17.52 28.21
N ILE A 383 14.25 16.36 27.65
CA ILE A 383 13.75 16.24 26.28
C ILE A 383 12.27 15.90 26.37
N THR A 384 11.42 16.73 25.77
CA THR A 384 9.96 16.54 25.78
C THR A 384 9.43 16.39 24.36
N LYS A 385 8.76 15.27 24.08
CA LYS A 385 8.00 15.05 22.85
C LYS A 385 6.73 15.90 22.91
N GLU A 386 6.73 17.05 22.24
CA GLU A 386 5.65 18.03 22.35
C GLU A 386 4.42 17.61 21.57
N TYR A 387 4.58 17.30 20.29
CA TYR A 387 3.45 16.95 19.43
C TYR A 387 3.84 15.99 18.33
N VAL A 388 2.82 15.28 17.85
CA VAL A 388 2.80 14.55 16.59
C VAL A 388 1.61 15.11 15.80
N LYS A 389 1.87 15.77 14.69
CA LYS A 389 0.82 16.41 13.89
C LYS A 389 1.05 16.24 12.40
N ASN A 390 0.00 16.39 11.62
CA ASN A 390 0.13 16.52 10.18
C ASN A 390 0.89 17.82 9.85
N THR A 391 1.71 17.75 8.81
CA THR A 391 2.25 18.94 8.14
C THR A 391 1.12 19.80 7.59
N ASP A 392 1.34 21.10 7.45
CA ASP A 392 0.30 22.05 7.03
C ASP A 392 -0.22 21.75 5.61
N ASP A 393 0.66 21.24 4.73
CA ASP A 393 0.32 20.78 3.38
C ASP A 393 -0.21 19.34 3.34
N ASN A 394 -0.28 18.65 4.49
CA ASN A 394 -0.65 17.24 4.63
C ASN A 394 0.20 16.27 3.80
N SER A 395 1.43 16.65 3.47
CA SER A 395 2.38 15.80 2.74
C SER A 395 3.12 14.80 3.64
N GLY A 396 2.97 14.94 4.96
CA GLY A 396 3.72 14.18 5.95
C GLY A 396 3.28 14.41 7.39
N ILE A 397 3.97 13.74 8.32
CA ILE A 397 3.75 13.80 9.76
C ILE A 397 4.99 14.42 10.41
N LYS A 398 4.79 15.46 11.23
CA LYS A 398 5.83 16.13 12.00
C LYS A 398 5.81 15.68 13.45
N VAL A 399 6.96 15.26 13.96
CA VAL A 399 7.22 14.93 15.38
C VAL A 399 8.22 15.94 15.92
N ARG A 400 7.90 16.59 17.03
CA ARG A 400 8.79 17.58 17.66
C ARG A 400 9.25 17.13 19.04
N TYR A 401 10.55 17.20 19.27
CA TYR A 401 11.17 17.07 20.57
C TYR A 401 11.75 18.42 21.01
N LYS A 402 11.24 18.97 22.10
CA LYS A 402 11.79 20.16 22.77
C LYS A 402 12.96 19.74 23.65
N ILE A 403 14.06 20.47 23.57
CA ILE A 403 15.29 20.22 24.33
C ILE A 403 15.50 21.37 25.29
N GLU A 404 15.43 21.07 26.59
CA GLU A 404 15.70 22.01 27.67
C GLU A 404 16.95 21.57 28.41
N ILE A 405 17.77 22.55 28.77
CA ILE A 405 19.04 22.32 29.46
C ILE A 405 19.02 23.17 30.72
N HIS A 406 19.37 22.56 31.85
CA HIS A 406 19.64 23.24 33.11
C HIS A 406 21.03 22.83 33.59
N ILE A 407 21.87 23.79 33.95
CA ILE A 407 23.24 23.57 34.40
C ILE A 407 23.39 24.22 35.77
N THR A 408 23.87 23.44 36.72
CA THR A 408 24.29 23.91 38.04
C THR A 408 25.80 23.76 38.16
N VAL A 409 26.50 24.88 38.31
CA VAL A 409 27.94 24.90 38.58
C VAL A 409 28.15 25.24 40.05
N VAL A 410 28.70 24.30 40.81
CA VAL A 410 29.09 24.51 42.19
C VAL A 410 30.58 24.77 42.25
N VAL A 411 30.95 26.01 42.55
CA VAL A 411 32.33 26.46 42.65
C VAL A 411 32.84 26.18 44.07
N LYS A 412 34.00 25.54 44.20
CA LYS A 412 34.64 25.25 45.47
C LYS A 412 36.03 25.88 45.55
N ALA A 413 36.34 26.46 46.69
CA ALA A 413 37.69 26.87 47.04
C ALA A 413 38.10 26.11 48.30
N TRP A 414 39.20 25.35 48.24
CA TRP A 414 39.70 24.55 49.36
C TRP A 414 38.61 23.69 50.02
N PHE A 415 37.90 22.90 49.22
CA PHE A 415 36.80 22.01 49.64
C PHE A 415 35.53 22.69 50.20
N VAL A 416 35.49 24.02 50.28
CA VAL A 416 34.29 24.78 50.72
C VAL A 416 33.54 25.31 49.51
N LYS A 417 32.21 25.11 49.46
CA LYS A 417 31.32 25.68 48.45
C LYS A 417 31.33 27.21 48.59
N VAL A 418 31.88 27.90 47.59
CA VAL A 418 31.98 29.37 47.56
C VAL A 418 30.91 30.02 46.69
N GLY A 419 30.29 29.26 45.78
CA GLY A 419 29.22 29.77 44.93
C GLY A 419 28.45 28.65 44.23
N GLU A 420 27.25 28.99 43.79
CA GLU A 420 26.41 28.19 42.91
C GLU A 420 25.92 29.09 41.79
N ILE A 421 26.07 28.64 40.56
CA ILE A 421 25.66 29.36 39.36
C ILE A 421 24.71 28.45 38.60
N THR A 422 23.54 28.98 38.27
CA THR A 422 22.54 28.28 37.48
C THR A 422 22.40 28.92 36.10
N LEU A 423 22.45 28.08 35.07
CA LEU A 423 22.17 28.46 33.69
C LEU A 423 21.07 27.57 33.15
N SER A 424 20.21 28.12 32.30
CA SER A 424 19.23 27.30 31.61
C SER A 424 18.81 27.87 30.27
N THR A 425 18.10 27.05 29.51
CA THR A 425 17.37 27.48 28.31
C THR A 425 16.24 28.47 28.59
N ASN A 426 15.84 28.65 29.86
CA ASN A 426 14.88 29.65 30.30
C ASN A 426 15.55 30.91 30.91
N GLY A 427 16.88 30.90 31.04
CA GLY A 427 17.66 32.00 31.59
C GLY A 427 17.45 33.30 30.81
N GLN A 428 17.47 34.42 31.51
CA GLN A 428 17.19 35.73 30.93
C GLN A 428 18.39 36.68 30.96
N TYR A 429 19.41 36.38 31.76
CA TYR A 429 20.53 37.26 31.99
C TYR A 429 21.74 36.83 31.14
N THR A 430 22.37 37.80 30.48
CA THR A 430 23.55 37.62 29.63
C THR A 430 24.78 38.22 30.31
N LYS A 431 25.94 37.54 30.27
CA LYS A 431 27.22 38.07 30.79
C LYS A 431 28.40 37.42 30.07
N GLY A 432 29.41 38.22 29.74
CA GLY A 432 30.61 37.75 29.04
C GLY A 432 30.30 37.24 27.63
N ASP A 433 30.73 36.02 27.33
CA ASP A 433 30.54 35.37 26.02
C ASP A 433 29.12 34.80 25.82
N VAL A 434 28.34 34.67 26.90
CA VAL A 434 26.91 34.36 26.83
C VAL A 434 26.12 35.62 26.47
N LYS A 435 26.01 35.89 25.16
CA LYS A 435 25.49 37.15 24.60
C LYS A 435 24.01 37.13 24.24
N SER A 436 23.33 36.00 24.38
CA SER A 436 21.93 35.83 24.00
C SER A 436 21.07 35.32 25.16
N LYS A 437 19.80 35.73 25.19
CA LYS A 437 18.79 35.14 26.06
C LYS A 437 18.73 33.62 25.86
N GLY A 438 18.42 32.90 26.92
CA GLY A 438 18.18 31.46 26.85
C GLY A 438 17.02 31.18 25.89
N SER A 439 17.16 30.11 25.12
CA SER A 439 16.14 29.61 24.22
C SER A 439 16.21 28.08 24.18
N VAL A 440 15.04 27.47 24.20
CA VAL A 440 14.91 26.01 24.11
C VAL A 440 15.31 25.55 22.71
N GLY A 441 15.88 24.35 22.64
CA GLY A 441 16.20 23.69 21.38
C GLY A 441 15.01 22.88 20.87
N TYR A 442 15.01 22.55 19.58
CA TYR A 442 13.99 21.70 18.97
C TYR A 442 14.60 20.73 17.99
N LEU A 443 14.39 19.44 18.18
CA LEU A 443 14.63 18.41 17.19
C LEU A 443 13.29 18.06 16.52
N ASP A 444 13.15 18.50 15.28
CA ASP A 444 11.97 18.29 14.45
C ASP A 444 12.23 17.15 13.46
N PHE A 445 11.39 16.12 13.48
CA PHE A 445 11.35 15.08 12.46
C PHE A 445 10.14 15.28 11.58
N THR A 446 10.31 15.14 10.27
CA THR A 446 9.22 15.15 9.29
C THR A 446 9.27 13.90 8.46
N ILE A 447 8.26 13.05 8.61
CA ILE A 447 8.08 11.83 7.83
C ILE A 447 7.30 12.20 6.58
N LYS A 448 7.88 12.02 5.39
CA LYS A 448 7.25 12.31 4.10
C LYS A 448 7.23 11.10 3.19
N SER A 449 6.35 11.11 2.19
CA SER A 449 6.37 10.13 1.12
C SER A 449 7.59 10.32 0.21
N GLY A 450 8.39 9.27 0.02
CA GLY A 450 9.57 9.25 -0.85
C GLY A 450 9.29 8.69 -2.26
N LYS A 451 10.30 8.75 -3.14
CA LYS A 451 10.16 8.48 -4.59
C LYS A 451 10.04 6.99 -4.97
N THR A 452 10.32 6.05 -4.07
CA THR A 452 10.42 4.61 -4.37
C THR A 452 9.48 3.74 -3.53
N GLY A 453 8.31 4.25 -3.13
CA GLY A 453 7.42 3.53 -2.20
C GLY A 453 8.05 3.35 -0.82
N ARG A 454 8.93 4.28 -0.42
CA ARG A 454 9.49 4.39 0.93
C ARG A 454 9.04 5.71 1.54
N PHE A 455 9.10 5.81 2.86
CA PHE A 455 8.99 7.10 3.53
C PHE A 455 10.38 7.67 3.78
N ASP A 456 10.51 8.97 3.57
CA ASP A 456 11.72 9.72 3.86
C ASP A 456 11.56 10.36 5.25
N LEU A 457 12.58 10.24 6.09
CA LEU A 457 12.64 10.90 7.39
C LEU A 457 13.55 12.12 7.28
N MET A 458 12.96 13.30 7.16
CA MET A 458 13.70 14.56 7.26
C MET A 458 13.85 14.96 8.72
N HIS A 459 14.94 15.63 9.06
CA HIS A 459 15.14 16.18 10.38
C HIS A 459 15.66 17.62 10.30
N GLU A 460 15.32 18.42 11.32
CA GLU A 460 15.78 19.78 11.49
C GLU A 460 16.06 19.99 12.98
N LEU A 461 17.21 20.59 13.28
CA LEU A 461 17.59 20.89 14.66
C LEU A 461 17.74 22.39 14.85
N THR A 462 16.88 22.95 15.70
CA THR A 462 17.05 24.27 16.29
C THR A 462 17.91 24.13 17.54
N LYS A 463 19.10 24.74 17.55
CA LYS A 463 20.04 24.63 18.67
C LYS A 463 19.49 25.34 19.91
N PRO A 464 19.56 24.74 21.11
CA PRO A 464 19.27 25.45 22.35
C PRO A 464 20.34 26.52 22.62
N SER A 465 19.96 27.63 23.26
CA SER A 465 20.87 28.57 23.88
C SER A 465 20.62 28.61 25.38
N ILE A 466 21.68 28.67 26.17
CA ILE A 466 21.57 28.80 27.63
C ILE A 466 21.96 30.22 28.05
N ALA A 467 21.35 30.70 29.12
CA ALA A 467 21.65 31.97 29.75
C ALA A 467 21.59 31.83 31.27
N TYR A 468 22.05 32.84 31.99
CA TYR A 468 21.99 32.83 33.46
C TYR A 468 20.54 32.95 33.94
N ASP A 469 20.17 32.11 34.89
CA ASP A 469 18.83 32.12 35.51
C ASP A 469 18.68 33.30 36.47
N GLU A 470 19.76 33.65 37.17
CA GLU A 470 19.84 34.79 38.07
C GLU A 470 20.82 35.83 37.53
N ASN A 471 20.61 37.10 37.88
CA ASN A 471 21.50 38.17 37.45
C ASN A 471 22.91 37.90 38.02
N PRO A 472 23.93 37.66 37.18
CA PRO A 472 25.27 37.35 37.65
C PRO A 472 26.02 38.56 38.24
N ASN A 473 25.35 39.71 38.43
CA ASN A 473 25.85 40.84 39.21
C ASN A 473 25.69 40.59 40.71
N TYR A 474 26.48 39.64 41.22
CA TYR A 474 26.51 39.31 42.65
C TYR A 474 27.12 40.43 43.53
N PHE A 475 27.64 41.53 42.97
CA PHE A 475 28.53 42.46 43.69
C PHE A 475 28.40 43.94 43.31
N GLU A 476 27.36 44.62 43.81
CA GLU A 476 27.36 46.08 43.95
C GLU A 476 27.85 46.46 45.37
N GLY A 477 29.17 46.44 45.62
CA GLY A 477 29.74 46.84 46.91
C GLY A 477 31.28 46.82 47.00
N GLY A 478 31.87 47.91 47.53
CA GLY A 478 33.29 48.28 47.40
C GLY A 478 34.37 47.36 47.98
N PHE A 479 34.06 46.43 48.88
CA PHE A 479 35.03 45.43 49.38
C PHE A 479 35.26 44.30 48.37
N TRP A 480 34.26 44.01 47.53
CA TRP A 480 34.31 42.93 46.57
C TRP A 480 35.14 43.24 45.33
N LYS A 481 35.60 44.48 45.13
CA LYS A 481 36.37 44.85 43.92
C LYS A 481 37.75 44.19 43.85
N VAL A 482 38.41 43.96 44.99
CA VAL A 482 39.71 43.26 45.06
C VAL A 482 39.53 41.74 45.07
N PHE A 483 38.52 41.24 45.80
CA PHE A 483 38.12 39.84 45.76
C PHE A 483 37.57 39.43 44.36
N SER A 484 37.03 40.40 43.61
CA SER A 484 36.54 40.22 42.24
C SER A 484 37.64 39.89 41.25
N HIS A 485 38.91 40.22 41.48
CA HIS A 485 40.00 39.84 40.58
C HIS A 485 40.38 38.36 40.71
N ILE A 486 40.33 37.81 41.94
CA ILE A 486 40.48 36.38 42.19
C ILE A 486 39.24 35.63 41.68
N LEU A 487 38.04 36.17 41.93
CA LEU A 487 36.79 35.63 41.38
C LEU A 487 36.71 35.76 39.85
N LEU A 488 37.25 36.81 39.21
CA LEU A 488 37.25 36.97 37.75
C LEU A 488 38.09 35.88 37.07
N LEU A 489 39.21 35.48 37.66
CA LEU A 489 39.97 34.29 37.25
C LEU A 489 39.14 33.01 37.45
N ILE A 490 38.43 32.91 38.59
CA ILE A 490 37.50 31.81 38.92
C ILE A 490 36.17 31.86 38.13
N PHE A 491 35.86 32.93 37.40
CA PHE A 491 34.68 32.99 36.53
C PHE A 491 35.05 32.87 35.06
N ALA A 492 36.28 33.25 34.67
CA ALA A 492 36.78 33.12 33.30
C ALA A 492 36.90 31.65 32.85
N TRP A 493 37.41 30.76 33.71
CA TRP A 493 37.44 29.31 33.43
C TRP A 493 36.04 28.66 33.46
N VAL A 494 35.11 29.11 34.32
CA VAL A 494 33.69 28.68 34.30
C VAL A 494 33.03 29.07 32.97
N LEU A 495 33.32 30.27 32.46
CA LEU A 495 32.87 30.70 31.13
C LEU A 495 33.45 29.81 30.02
N ALA A 496 34.73 29.43 30.10
CA ALA A 496 35.36 28.51 29.14
C ALA A 496 34.78 27.08 29.21
N ILE A 497 34.40 26.60 30.40
CA ILE A 497 33.71 25.31 30.60
C ILE A 497 32.31 25.36 30.01
N ILE A 498 31.57 26.45 30.24
CA ILE A 498 30.24 26.67 29.67
C ILE A 498 30.32 26.73 28.14
N ASP A 499 31.33 27.42 27.59
CA ASP A 499 31.58 27.49 26.15
C ASP A 499 31.95 26.12 25.57
N ALA A 500 32.75 25.32 26.29
CA ALA A 500 33.06 23.94 25.94
C ALA A 500 31.83 23.02 26.01
N ILE A 501 30.93 23.21 26.99
CA ILE A 501 29.66 22.45 27.09
C ILE A 501 28.70 22.84 25.97
N VAL A 502 28.53 24.13 25.69
CA VAL A 502 27.69 24.63 24.59
C VAL A 502 28.25 24.20 23.24
N THR A 503 29.58 24.22 23.08
CA THR A 503 30.27 23.75 21.88
C THR A 503 30.16 22.23 21.75
N GLN A 504 30.34 21.47 22.82
CA GLN A 504 30.18 20.01 22.83
C GLN A 504 28.74 19.63 22.49
N ILE A 505 27.75 20.29 23.10
CA ILE A 505 26.34 20.15 22.74
C ILE A 505 26.16 20.51 21.27
N ALA A 506 26.73 21.61 20.76
CA ALA A 506 26.61 21.99 19.35
C ALA A 506 27.36 21.07 18.36
N VAL A 507 28.41 20.37 18.80
CA VAL A 507 29.19 19.36 18.06
C VAL A 507 28.42 18.05 18.03
N ASP A 508 27.94 17.60 19.18
CA ASP A 508 27.09 16.42 19.35
C ASP A 508 25.75 16.57 18.61
N LEU A 509 25.26 17.80 18.50
CA LEU A 509 24.06 18.21 17.76
C LEU A 509 24.35 18.70 16.32
N GLY A 510 25.60 18.70 15.87
CA GLY A 510 25.99 18.82 14.47
C GLY A 510 25.97 20.22 13.82
N LYS A 511 26.97 21.07 14.09
CA LYS A 511 27.69 21.76 12.97
C LYS A 511 29.01 22.44 13.38
N ASP A 512 30.08 22.11 12.66
CA ASP A 512 30.66 22.98 11.62
C ASP A 512 31.23 22.15 10.44
N SER A 513 31.43 22.81 9.29
CA SER A 513 31.48 22.27 7.92
C SER A 513 32.50 21.19 7.55
N ALA A 514 32.04 20.26 6.70
CA ALA A 514 32.75 19.53 5.62
C ALA A 514 33.76 18.42 5.99
N SER A 515 33.51 17.24 5.42
CA SER A 515 34.39 16.09 5.16
C SER A 515 34.48 14.91 6.15
N SER A 516 33.90 15.00 7.34
CA SER A 516 33.67 13.81 8.18
C SER A 516 32.22 13.82 8.65
N SER A 517 31.44 12.93 8.07
CA SER A 517 30.04 12.76 8.33
C SER A 517 29.77 12.50 9.82
N SER A 518 28.78 13.24 10.32
CA SER A 518 28.27 13.21 11.68
C SER A 518 27.65 11.85 11.97
N ALA A 519 28.18 11.13 12.96
CA ALA A 519 27.65 9.84 13.40
C ALA A 519 26.13 9.87 13.65
N LEU A 520 25.58 10.99 14.14
CA LEU A 520 24.15 11.19 14.31
C LEU A 520 23.38 11.16 12.98
N ILE A 521 23.78 11.95 11.99
CA ILE A 521 23.08 12.05 10.70
C ILE A 521 23.27 10.79 9.86
N ASP A 522 24.43 10.13 9.94
CA ASP A 522 24.65 8.85 9.26
C ASP A 522 23.79 7.74 9.88
N THR A 523 23.71 7.67 11.21
CA THR A 523 22.81 6.72 11.90
C THR A 523 21.33 7.07 11.66
N LEU A 524 20.97 8.34 11.47
CA LEU A 524 19.63 8.80 11.07
C LEU A 524 19.27 8.36 9.65
N ASN A 525 20.23 8.40 8.72
CA ASN A 525 20.06 7.97 7.34
C ASN A 525 20.03 6.43 7.18
N ASP A 526 20.64 5.70 8.12
CA ASP A 526 20.63 4.22 8.17
C ASP A 526 19.34 3.62 8.75
N ILE A 527 18.36 4.45 9.14
CA ILE A 527 17.00 3.98 9.52
C ILE A 527 16.27 3.47 8.26
N ASP A 528 16.66 2.30 7.75
CA ASP A 528 15.96 1.54 6.70
C ASP A 528 14.69 0.85 7.24
N VAL A 529 14.01 1.49 8.20
CA VAL A 529 12.97 0.86 9.02
C VAL A 529 11.57 1.11 8.44
N LEU A 530 11.43 2.13 7.59
CA LEU A 530 10.24 2.37 6.77
C LEU A 530 10.37 1.79 5.36
N ASN A 531 11.06 0.65 5.24
CA ASN A 531 11.02 -0.14 4.03
C ASN A 531 9.65 -0.82 3.89
N GLN A 532 8.63 -0.01 3.58
CA GLN A 532 7.37 -0.47 3.03
C GLN A 532 7.62 -0.98 1.61
N THR A 533 8.40 -2.06 1.48
CA THR A 533 8.49 -2.80 0.24
C THR A 533 7.09 -3.21 -0.20
N ASN A 534 6.77 -3.04 -1.49
CA ASN A 534 5.42 -3.25 -2.03
C ASN A 534 4.83 -4.57 -1.52
N LYS A 535 3.84 -4.50 -0.61
CA LYS A 535 3.19 -5.68 -0.01
C LYS A 535 2.13 -6.30 -0.91
N VAL A 536 1.70 -5.53 -1.90
CA VAL A 536 0.73 -5.89 -2.92
C VAL A 536 1.32 -5.45 -4.25
N ILE A 537 1.26 -6.35 -5.23
CA ILE A 537 1.74 -6.12 -6.59
C ILE A 537 0.53 -6.24 -7.50
N LEU A 538 0.23 -5.19 -8.27
CA LEU A 538 -0.79 -5.27 -9.31
C LEU A 538 -0.31 -6.17 -10.46
N PRO A 539 -1.25 -6.71 -11.27
CA PRO A 539 -0.88 -7.37 -12.53
C PRO A 539 0.04 -6.46 -13.34
N LEU A 540 0.96 -7.05 -14.09
CA LEU A 540 1.98 -6.37 -14.88
C LEU A 540 3.13 -5.75 -14.06
N GLY A 541 3.13 -5.85 -12.73
CA GLY A 541 4.28 -5.51 -11.89
C GLY A 541 4.45 -4.02 -11.60
N ARG A 542 3.35 -3.26 -11.48
CA ARG A 542 3.44 -1.83 -11.15
C ARG A 542 3.81 -1.62 -9.69
N VAL A 543 4.88 -0.85 -9.48
CA VAL A 543 5.26 -0.29 -8.18
C VAL A 543 4.50 1.03 -7.98
N TYR A 544 4.05 1.28 -6.76
CA TYR A 544 3.38 2.52 -6.42
C TYR A 544 4.30 3.51 -5.68
N ALA A 545 3.97 4.79 -5.82
CA ALA A 545 4.50 5.87 -5.00
C ALA A 545 3.45 6.29 -3.96
N PHE A 546 3.93 6.70 -2.79
CA PHE A 546 3.08 7.23 -1.73
C PHE A 546 2.91 8.75 -1.90
N LYS A 547 1.77 9.28 -1.45
CA LYS A 547 1.47 10.71 -1.36
C LYS A 547 0.62 10.99 -0.13
N ASN A 548 0.59 12.26 0.31
CA ASN A 548 -0.36 12.77 1.29
C ASN A 548 -0.43 11.96 2.61
N LEU A 549 0.73 11.58 3.16
CA LEU A 549 0.80 10.89 4.45
C LEU A 549 0.22 11.75 5.56
N ARG A 550 -0.75 11.19 6.29
CA ARG A 550 -1.52 11.90 7.31
C ARG A 550 -2.03 10.98 8.41
N MET A 551 -2.11 11.51 9.61
CA MET A 551 -2.94 10.98 10.69
C MET A 551 -4.39 11.45 10.50
N ASP A 552 -5.32 10.52 10.62
CA ASP A 552 -6.75 10.78 10.62
C ASP A 552 -7.30 10.39 11.99
N ALA A 553 -7.36 11.38 12.89
CA ALA A 553 -7.76 11.19 14.27
C ALA A 553 -9.25 10.82 14.42
N GLU A 554 -10.10 11.24 13.48
CA GLU A 554 -11.53 10.87 13.49
C GLU A 554 -11.72 9.38 13.25
N HIS A 555 -10.88 8.82 12.38
CA HIS A 555 -10.92 7.41 12.01
C HIS A 555 -9.93 6.54 12.79
N ASP A 556 -9.05 7.14 13.61
CA ASP A 556 -8.02 6.49 14.44
C ASP A 556 -7.08 5.61 13.60
N ILE A 557 -6.64 6.18 12.47
CA ILE A 557 -5.74 5.57 11.49
C ILE A 557 -4.65 6.55 11.03
N VAL A 558 -3.60 6.01 10.44
CA VAL A 558 -2.68 6.75 9.58
C VAL A 558 -2.93 6.31 8.14
N ALA A 559 -3.17 7.26 7.25
CA ALA A 559 -3.52 7.04 5.86
C ALA A 559 -2.57 7.76 4.91
N TYR A 560 -2.44 7.23 3.70
CA TYR A 560 -1.74 7.88 2.61
C TYR A 560 -2.31 7.43 1.28
N ASP A 561 -2.25 8.34 0.32
CA ASP A 561 -2.75 8.12 -1.02
C ASP A 561 -1.66 7.43 -1.85
N ILE A 562 -2.08 6.67 -2.85
CA ILE A 562 -1.21 5.84 -3.67
C ILE A 562 -1.43 6.20 -5.13
N ALA A 563 -0.33 6.43 -5.83
CA ALA A 563 -0.31 6.59 -7.28
C ALA A 563 0.64 5.56 -7.88
N TYR A 564 0.16 4.76 -8.83
CA TYR A 564 1.03 3.89 -9.60
C TYR A 564 1.83 4.71 -10.59
N ALA A 565 3.13 4.41 -10.68
CA ALA A 565 3.94 4.99 -11.75
C ALA A 565 3.31 4.57 -13.09
N PRO A 566 3.07 5.50 -14.03
CA PRO A 566 2.72 5.12 -15.38
C PRO A 566 3.84 4.23 -15.92
N VAL A 567 3.47 3.15 -16.62
CA VAL A 567 4.46 2.35 -17.34
C VAL A 567 5.12 3.31 -18.32
N ILE A 568 6.40 3.61 -18.11
CA ILE A 568 7.22 4.25 -19.13
C ILE A 568 7.39 3.18 -20.20
N GLU A 569 6.43 3.12 -21.12
CA GLU A 569 6.55 2.31 -22.32
C GLU A 569 7.78 2.84 -23.06
N LYS A 570 8.80 1.99 -23.23
CA LYS A 570 9.72 2.21 -24.34
C LYS A 570 8.85 2.07 -25.59
N GLN A 571 8.65 3.19 -26.29
CA GLN A 571 8.04 3.24 -27.61
C GLN A 571 8.79 2.33 -28.58
#